data_AF-A0A7W6F7I4-F1
#
_entry.id   AF-A0A7W6F7I4-F1
#
_cell.length_a   1.000
_cell.length_b   1.000
_cell.length_c   1.000
_cell.angle_alpha   90.00
_cell.angle_beta   90.00
_cell.angle_gamma   90.00
#
_symmetry.space_group_name_H-M   'P 1'
#
loop_
_entity.id
_entity.type
_entity.pdbx_description
1 polymer ?
#
loop_
_entity_poly.entity_id
_entity_poly.type
_entity_poly.pdbx_seq_one_letter_code
_entity_poly.pdbx_strand_id
1 'polypeptide(L)'
;MFQVMFQGDLFADYFQVYLHDADHPELPDDYTAESIARRLMAGPFGLILHTARNMTVPVCVEWHAERPEPELEAFQHVAEAGVACPTGRLVLAGLTDDVATAPRLAVRPGPIAVRASFAGLDTLDDSGLEGDDRYLVQLWPAQMPEGVAVLKLWPGA
;
A
#
# COMPACT_ATOMS: atom_id res chain seq x y z
N MET A 1 15.35 12.39 3.88
CA MET A 1 15.94 11.79 2.65
C MET A 1 15.40 10.37 2.55
N PHE A 2 14.97 9.95 1.37
CA PHE A 2 14.36 8.63 1.14
C PHE A 2 15.04 7.93 -0.03
N GLN A 3 14.77 6.63 -0.16
CA GLN A 3 15.18 5.80 -1.28
C GLN A 3 13.94 5.24 -1.98
N VAL A 4 13.85 5.38 -3.31
CA VAL A 4 12.84 4.66 -4.10
C VAL A 4 13.25 3.19 -4.17
N MET A 5 12.41 2.32 -3.62
CA MET A 5 12.61 0.86 -3.64
C MET A 5 11.97 0.21 -4.86
N PHE A 6 10.85 0.78 -5.32
CA PHE A 6 10.10 0.32 -6.48
C PHE A 6 9.39 1.50 -7.12
N GLN A 7 9.35 1.52 -8.46
CA GLN A 7 8.51 2.42 -9.23
C GLN A 7 8.12 1.70 -10.52
N GLY A 8 6.83 1.46 -10.70
CA GLY A 8 6.31 0.76 -11.86
C GLY A 8 4.82 0.48 -11.74
N ASP A 9 4.31 -0.24 -12.72
CA ASP A 9 2.88 -0.55 -12.80
C ASP A 9 2.62 -1.97 -12.29
N LEU A 10 1.53 -2.12 -11.53
CA LEU A 10 1.04 -3.41 -11.04
C LEU A 10 -0.41 -3.61 -11.46
N PHE A 11 -0.79 -4.84 -11.82
CA PHE A 11 -2.19 -5.15 -12.09
C PHE A 11 -2.93 -5.36 -10.79
N ALA A 12 -3.77 -4.40 -10.41
CA ALA A 12 -4.52 -4.42 -9.17
C ALA A 12 -5.81 -5.26 -9.29
N ASP A 13 -5.65 -6.54 -9.66
CA ASP A 13 -6.79 -7.45 -9.76
C ASP A 13 -7.55 -7.49 -8.44
N TYR A 14 -8.88 -7.59 -8.51
CA TYR A 14 -9.78 -7.47 -7.36
C TYR A 14 -9.58 -6.19 -6.53
N PHE A 15 -9.10 -5.10 -7.14
CA PHE A 15 -8.82 -3.83 -6.49
C PHE A 15 -7.71 -3.93 -5.42
N GLN A 16 -6.72 -4.80 -5.62
CA GLN A 16 -5.73 -5.11 -4.59
C GLN A 16 -4.30 -5.10 -5.10
N VAL A 17 -3.45 -4.44 -4.33
CA VAL A 17 -2.00 -4.63 -4.32
C VAL A 17 -1.60 -4.96 -2.89
N TYR A 18 -0.71 -5.91 -2.69
CA TYR A 18 -0.29 -6.31 -1.35
C TYR A 18 1.22 -6.23 -1.17
N LEU A 19 1.60 -6.20 0.10
CA LEU A 19 2.99 -6.26 0.55
C LEU A 19 3.06 -7.24 1.72
N HIS A 20 3.98 -8.21 1.70
CA HIS A 20 4.17 -9.13 2.83
C HIS A 20 5.65 -9.49 3.03
N ASP A 21 6.01 -9.97 4.22
CA ASP A 21 7.33 -10.54 4.48
C ASP A 21 7.53 -11.85 3.70
N ALA A 22 8.72 -12.05 3.12
CA ALA A 22 8.99 -13.14 2.19
C ALA A 22 8.72 -14.55 2.73
N ASP A 23 8.86 -14.77 4.05
CA ASP A 23 8.63 -16.08 4.68
C ASP A 23 7.26 -16.16 5.39
N HIS A 24 6.49 -15.07 5.36
CA HIS A 24 5.15 -14.96 5.95
C HIS A 24 4.16 -14.40 4.92
N PRO A 25 3.63 -15.24 4.02
CA PRO A 25 2.77 -14.82 2.91
C PRO A 25 1.32 -14.55 3.33
N GLU A 26 0.99 -14.67 4.61
CA GLU A 26 -0.37 -14.44 5.10
C GLU A 26 -0.78 -12.97 4.93
N LEU A 27 -1.94 -12.78 4.31
CA LEU A 27 -2.56 -11.47 4.12
C LEU A 27 -3.80 -11.34 5.02
N PRO A 28 -4.17 -10.11 5.43
CA PRO A 28 -5.42 -9.87 6.13
C PRO A 28 -6.63 -10.25 5.27
N ASP A 29 -7.64 -10.86 5.89
CA ASP A 29 -8.87 -11.37 5.25
C ASP A 29 -10.17 -10.87 5.91
N ASP A 30 -10.08 -9.87 6.79
CA ASP A 30 -11.20 -9.26 7.49
C ASP A 30 -11.92 -8.20 6.63
N TYR A 31 -12.51 -8.66 5.53
CA TYR A 31 -13.27 -7.82 4.61
C TYR A 31 -14.58 -7.34 5.26
N THR A 32 -14.61 -6.07 5.65
CA THR A 32 -15.76 -5.35 6.15
C THR A 32 -15.92 -4.05 5.36
N ALA A 33 -17.10 -3.43 5.41
CA ALA A 33 -17.30 -2.12 4.78
C ALA A 33 -16.32 -1.08 5.34
N GLU A 34 -15.96 -1.19 6.63
CA GLU A 34 -15.00 -0.32 7.28
C GLU A 34 -13.56 -0.54 6.80
N SER A 35 -13.10 -1.80 6.72
CA SER A 35 -11.73 -2.11 6.25
C SER A 35 -11.54 -1.73 4.77
N ILE A 36 -12.55 -1.95 3.93
CA ILE A 36 -12.56 -1.50 2.54
C ILE A 36 -12.52 0.03 2.46
N ALA A 37 -13.33 0.73 3.26
CA ALA A 37 -13.37 2.20 3.26
C ALA A 37 -12.05 2.85 3.72
N ARG A 38 -11.29 2.17 4.59
CA ARG A 38 -9.94 2.60 5.04
C ARG A 38 -8.87 2.45 3.96
N ARG A 39 -9.18 1.74 2.87
CA ARG A 39 -8.31 1.45 1.72
C ARG A 39 -6.96 0.78 2.04
N LEU A 40 -6.81 0.33 3.27
CA LEU A 40 -5.61 -0.32 3.79
C LEU A 40 -6.08 -1.34 4.83
N MET A 41 -5.60 -2.57 4.70
CA MET A 41 -5.74 -3.63 5.69
C MET A 41 -4.36 -4.11 6.08
N ALA A 42 -4.14 -4.43 7.35
CA ALA A 42 -2.85 -4.91 7.83
C ALA A 42 -3.05 -6.09 8.77
N GLY A 43 -2.32 -7.17 8.49
CA GLY A 43 -2.11 -8.29 9.38
C GLY A 43 -0.72 -8.22 10.03
N PRO A 44 -0.28 -9.31 10.70
CA PRO A 44 0.99 -9.31 11.42
C PRO A 44 2.22 -9.10 10.53
N PHE A 45 2.23 -9.67 9.33
CA PHE A 45 3.40 -9.70 8.43
C PHE A 45 3.14 -9.17 7.02
N GLY A 46 1.91 -8.74 6.76
CA GLY A 46 1.49 -8.30 5.43
C GLY A 46 0.32 -7.34 5.49
N LEU A 47 0.10 -6.66 4.37
CA LEU A 47 -0.94 -5.66 4.20
C LEU A 47 -1.50 -5.72 2.79
N ILE A 48 -2.72 -5.21 2.64
CA ILE A 48 -3.40 -5.03 1.36
C ILE A 48 -3.74 -3.54 1.23
N LEU A 49 -3.29 -2.93 0.13
CA LEU A 49 -3.82 -1.66 -0.37
C LEU A 49 -5.02 -1.96 -1.25
N HIS A 50 -6.16 -1.34 -0.93
CA HIS A 50 -7.34 -1.38 -1.80
C HIS A 50 -7.32 -0.22 -2.78
N THR A 51 -6.94 -0.51 -4.01
CA THR A 51 -6.96 0.47 -5.09
C THR A 51 -8.38 0.98 -5.33
N ALA A 52 -8.52 2.19 -5.87
CA ALA A 52 -9.83 2.68 -6.27
C ALA A 52 -10.37 1.94 -7.51
N ARG A 53 -9.49 1.32 -8.30
CA ARG A 53 -9.83 0.69 -9.57
C ARG A 53 -9.18 -0.69 -9.73
N ASN A 54 -9.88 -1.57 -10.43
CA ASN A 54 -9.40 -2.87 -10.86
C ASN A 54 -8.76 -2.74 -12.25
N MET A 55 -7.54 -2.22 -12.29
CA MET A 55 -6.77 -2.00 -13.51
C MET A 55 -5.27 -2.03 -13.21
N THR A 56 -4.45 -1.93 -14.24
CA THR A 56 -3.02 -1.66 -14.06
C THR A 56 -2.84 -0.24 -13.53
N VAL A 57 -2.15 -0.10 -12.40
CA VAL A 57 -1.96 1.17 -11.70
C VAL A 57 -0.50 1.44 -11.38
N PRO A 58 -0.05 2.70 -11.45
CA PRO A 58 1.29 3.09 -11.04
C PRO A 58 1.43 3.06 -9.52
N VAL A 59 2.46 2.35 -9.05
CA VAL A 59 2.82 2.22 -7.64
C VAL A 59 4.27 2.66 -7.44
N CYS A 60 4.49 3.51 -6.45
CA CYS A 60 5.81 3.88 -5.96
C CYS A 60 5.98 3.41 -4.52
N VAL A 61 7.10 2.76 -4.21
CA VAL A 61 7.46 2.38 -2.84
C VAL A 61 8.74 3.09 -2.43
N GLU A 62 8.69 3.80 -1.32
CA GLU A 62 9.81 4.56 -0.76
C GLU A 62 10.20 4.02 0.62
N TRP A 63 11.50 3.97 0.87
CA TRP A 63 12.06 3.75 2.19
C TRP A 63 12.56 5.06 2.81
N HIS A 64 12.11 5.33 4.03
CA HIS A 64 12.46 6.50 4.83
C HIS A 64 13.19 6.06 6.10
N ALA A 65 14.16 6.87 6.53
CA ALA A 65 14.90 6.60 7.77
C ALA A 65 14.07 6.81 9.04
N GLU A 66 13.05 7.67 8.96
CA GLU A 66 12.13 8.05 10.02
C GLU A 66 10.75 8.33 9.41
N ARG A 67 9.72 8.54 10.25
CA ARG A 67 8.36 8.84 9.78
C ARG A 67 8.35 10.13 8.95
N PRO A 68 8.02 10.09 7.65
CA PRO A 68 7.89 11.30 6.85
C PRO A 68 6.65 12.09 7.27
N GLU A 69 6.69 13.42 7.14
CA GLU A 69 5.49 14.26 7.32
C GLU A 69 4.43 13.90 6.27
N PRO A 70 3.14 13.85 6.63
CA PRO A 70 2.08 13.53 5.69
C PRO A 70 1.75 14.75 4.82
N GLU A 71 1.94 14.63 3.50
CA GLU A 71 1.57 15.65 2.51
C GLU A 71 0.07 15.61 2.19
N LEU A 72 -0.78 15.85 3.20
CA LEU A 72 -2.23 15.65 3.11
C LEU A 72 -2.92 16.48 2.01
N GLU A 73 -2.31 17.56 1.54
CA GLU A 73 -2.85 18.36 0.43
C GLU A 73 -2.61 17.70 -0.93
N ALA A 74 -1.55 16.91 -1.09
CA ALA A 74 -1.17 16.29 -2.36
C ALA A 74 -1.94 14.99 -2.66
N PHE A 75 -2.55 14.40 -1.64
CA PHE A 75 -3.22 13.10 -1.73
C PHE A 75 -4.69 13.22 -1.32
N GLN A 76 -5.55 12.42 -1.93
CA GLN A 76 -7.00 12.40 -1.64
C GLN A 76 -7.33 11.42 -0.51
N HIS A 77 -6.59 10.31 -0.41
CA HIS A 77 -6.69 9.34 0.68
C HIS A 77 -5.31 9.08 1.25
N VAL A 78 -5.21 9.02 2.59
CA VAL A 78 -3.98 8.68 3.31
C VAL A 78 -4.31 7.81 4.51
N ALA A 79 -3.72 6.63 4.57
CA ALA A 79 -3.85 5.70 5.69
C ALA A 79 -2.49 5.16 6.13
N GLU A 80 -2.34 4.89 7.43
CA GLU A 80 -1.13 4.32 8.02
C GLU A 80 -1.44 3.01 8.75
N ALA A 81 -0.49 2.07 8.74
CA ALA A 81 -0.58 0.81 9.47
C ALA A 81 0.82 0.26 9.80
N GLY A 82 0.89 -0.74 10.67
CA GLY A 82 2.13 -1.46 11.01
C GLY A 82 2.12 -2.90 10.55
N VAL A 83 3.29 -3.39 10.13
CA VAL A 83 3.55 -4.82 9.85
C VAL A 83 4.93 -5.20 10.38
N ALA A 84 5.15 -6.47 10.69
CA ALA A 84 6.48 -7.01 10.98
C ALA A 84 7.12 -7.59 9.71
N CYS A 85 8.41 -7.34 9.53
CA CYS A 85 9.22 -7.96 8.48
C CYS A 85 10.48 -8.59 9.08
N PRO A 86 10.38 -9.77 9.71
CA PRO A 86 11.52 -10.43 10.34
C PRO A 86 12.63 -10.79 9.35
N THR A 87 12.32 -11.02 8.07
CA THR A 87 13.33 -11.39 7.07
C THR A 87 14.08 -10.18 6.50
N GLY A 88 13.56 -8.97 6.67
CA GLY A 88 14.04 -7.78 5.97
C GLY A 88 13.79 -7.81 4.46
N ARG A 89 12.90 -8.67 3.99
CA ARG A 89 12.55 -8.83 2.57
C ARG A 89 11.04 -8.79 2.41
N LEU A 90 10.56 -7.74 1.77
CA LEU A 90 9.14 -7.60 1.44
C LEU A 90 8.90 -8.03 -0.01
N VAL A 91 7.81 -8.74 -0.24
CA VAL A 91 7.27 -9.06 -1.57
C VAL A 91 6.15 -8.08 -1.86
N LEU A 92 6.19 -7.45 -3.04
CA LEU A 92 5.16 -6.54 -3.54
C LEU A 92 4.52 -7.16 -4.77
N ALA A 93 3.20 -7.32 -4.81
CA ALA A 93 2.51 -7.84 -6.00
C ALA A 93 1.02 -7.46 -6.05
N GLY A 94 0.41 -7.59 -7.22
CA GLY A 94 -1.05 -7.69 -7.37
C GLY A 94 -1.56 -9.06 -6.93
N LEU A 95 -2.86 -9.18 -6.66
CA LEU A 95 -3.46 -10.39 -6.09
C LEU A 95 -3.20 -11.66 -6.93
N THR A 96 -3.19 -11.53 -8.25
CA THR A 96 -3.03 -12.65 -9.19
C THR A 96 -1.64 -12.72 -9.83
N ASP A 97 -0.71 -11.87 -9.41
CA ASP A 97 0.64 -11.86 -9.97
C ASP A 97 1.43 -13.12 -9.56
N ASP A 98 2.37 -13.53 -10.41
CA ASP A 98 3.29 -14.62 -10.08
C ASP A 98 4.31 -14.17 -9.03
N VAL A 99 4.10 -14.59 -7.78
CA VAL A 99 4.97 -14.35 -6.62
C VAL A 99 6.44 -14.74 -6.87
N ALA A 100 6.71 -15.72 -7.74
CA ALA A 100 8.09 -16.09 -8.08
C ALA A 100 8.82 -14.91 -8.73
N THR A 101 8.11 -14.15 -9.57
CA THR A 101 8.65 -13.00 -10.33
C THR A 101 8.40 -11.65 -9.67
N ALA A 102 7.57 -11.60 -8.63
CA ALA A 102 7.23 -10.38 -7.90
C ALA A 102 8.47 -9.63 -7.36
N PRO A 103 8.46 -8.29 -7.41
CA PRO A 103 9.49 -7.44 -6.80
C PRO A 103 9.76 -7.79 -5.33
N ARG A 104 11.04 -7.80 -4.98
CA ARG A 104 11.53 -8.05 -3.61
C ARG A 104 12.26 -6.81 -3.09
N LEU A 105 11.71 -6.20 -2.06
CA LEU A 105 12.18 -4.94 -1.50
C LEU A 105 12.99 -5.22 -0.24
N ALA A 106 14.28 -4.84 -0.23
CA ALA A 106 15.17 -5.05 0.91
C ALA A 106 15.00 -3.94 1.95
N VAL A 107 14.51 -4.29 3.14
CA VAL A 107 14.29 -3.37 4.26
C VAL A 107 15.10 -3.78 5.49
N ARG A 108 15.13 -2.92 6.51
CA ARG A 108 15.65 -3.31 7.81
C ARG A 108 14.72 -4.36 8.44
N PRO A 109 15.22 -5.51 8.90
CA PRO A 109 14.41 -6.46 9.64
C PRO A 109 13.77 -5.84 10.90
N GLY A 110 12.53 -6.20 11.18
CA GLY A 110 11.78 -5.76 12.37
C GLY A 110 10.43 -5.10 12.04
N PRO A 111 9.89 -4.28 12.97
CA PRO A 111 8.63 -3.60 12.76
C PRO A 111 8.77 -2.46 11.74
N ILE A 112 7.86 -2.47 10.77
CA ILE A 112 7.78 -1.49 9.69
C ILE A 112 6.43 -0.77 9.81
N ALA A 113 6.51 0.55 9.81
CA ALA A 113 5.35 1.39 9.63
C ALA A 113 5.18 1.71 8.14
N VAL A 114 3.93 1.79 7.72
CA VAL A 114 3.53 1.97 6.33
C VAL A 114 2.55 3.11 6.25
N ARG A 115 2.74 4.01 5.28
CA ARG A 115 1.75 4.97 4.83
C ARG A 115 1.39 4.69 3.39
N ALA A 116 0.11 4.50 3.12
CA ALA A 116 -0.46 4.40 1.80
C ALA A 116 -1.18 5.72 1.46
N SER A 117 -0.72 6.37 0.40
CA SER A 117 -1.22 7.67 -0.07
C SER A 117 -1.71 7.55 -1.51
N PHE A 118 -2.89 8.09 -1.78
CA PHE A 118 -3.63 7.88 -3.02
C PHE A 118 -3.92 9.23 -3.67
N ALA A 119 -3.70 9.35 -4.97
CA ALA A 119 -4.01 10.57 -5.72
C ALA A 119 -4.53 10.24 -7.12
N GLY A 120 -5.19 11.20 -7.78
CA GLY A 120 -5.82 11.02 -9.08
C GLY A 120 -7.18 10.33 -9.04
N LEU A 121 -7.75 10.12 -7.85
CA LEU A 121 -8.93 9.28 -7.67
C LEU A 121 -10.21 9.83 -8.32
N ASP A 122 -10.24 11.12 -8.63
CA ASP A 122 -11.33 11.87 -9.26
C ASP A 122 -11.07 12.24 -10.73
N THR A 123 -10.11 11.57 -11.37
CA THR A 123 -9.67 11.88 -12.75
C THR A 123 -10.24 10.91 -13.79
N LEU A 124 -11.34 10.21 -13.44
CA LEU A 124 -12.00 9.32 -14.39
C LEU A 124 -12.39 10.09 -15.67
N ASP A 125 -12.12 9.46 -16.81
CA ASP A 125 -12.59 9.92 -18.11
C ASP A 125 -14.11 9.72 -18.27
N ASP A 126 -14.66 10.17 -19.40
CA ASP A 126 -16.10 10.07 -19.69
C ASP A 126 -16.59 8.60 -19.74
N SER A 127 -15.69 7.64 -19.98
CA SER A 127 -16.03 6.22 -19.96
C SER A 127 -16.17 5.65 -18.54
N GLY A 128 -15.56 6.33 -17.55
CA GLY A 128 -15.47 5.86 -16.18
C GLY A 128 -14.51 4.68 -16.00
N LEU A 129 -13.68 4.39 -16.99
CA LEU A 129 -12.77 3.23 -17.00
C LEU A 129 -11.31 3.63 -16.82
N GLU A 130 -10.91 4.80 -17.32
CA GLU A 130 -9.52 5.27 -17.27
C GLU A 130 -9.39 6.48 -16.36
N GLY A 131 -8.26 6.59 -15.66
CA GLY A 131 -7.90 7.80 -14.90
C GLY A 131 -6.48 7.71 -14.34
N ASP A 132 -6.00 8.82 -13.80
CA ASP A 132 -4.61 9.05 -13.38
C ASP A 132 -4.33 8.61 -11.93
N ASP A 133 -4.97 7.51 -11.50
CA ASP A 133 -4.78 6.95 -10.17
C ASP A 133 -3.32 6.62 -9.94
N ARG A 134 -2.78 7.03 -8.79
CA ARG A 134 -1.43 6.70 -8.38
C ARG A 134 -1.36 6.44 -6.89
N TYR A 135 -0.49 5.49 -6.54
CA TYR A 135 -0.38 4.97 -5.18
C TYR A 135 1.07 5.10 -4.72
N LEU A 136 1.26 5.83 -3.63
CA LEU A 136 2.54 5.99 -2.97
C LEU A 136 2.53 5.22 -1.65
N VAL A 137 3.47 4.30 -1.50
CA VAL A 137 3.70 3.53 -0.26
C VAL A 137 5.00 4.00 0.36
N GLN A 138 4.94 4.57 1.55
CA GLN A 138 6.11 5.02 2.29
C GLN A 138 6.33 4.11 3.48
N LEU A 139 7.55 3.58 3.61
CA LEU A 139 7.96 2.62 4.62
C LEU A 139 9.02 3.25 5.53
N TRP A 140 8.94 3.02 6.83
CA TRP A 140 9.99 3.43 7.78
C TRP A 140 10.06 2.47 8.98
N PRO A 141 11.21 2.36 9.66
CA PRO A 141 11.35 1.49 10.81
C PRO A 141 10.63 2.11 12.02
N ALA A 142 9.52 1.52 12.44
CA ALA A 142 8.79 1.95 13.64
C ALA A 142 7.80 0.88 14.11
N GLN A 143 7.58 0.85 15.42
CA GLN A 143 6.44 0.15 16.00
C GLN A 143 5.19 1.03 15.81
N MET A 144 4.20 0.54 15.07
CA MET A 144 2.87 1.16 15.07
C MET A 144 1.93 0.42 16.02
N PRO A 145 0.95 1.14 16.62
CA PRO A 145 -0.16 0.50 17.32
C PRO A 145 -0.94 -0.42 16.36
N GLU A 146 -1.60 -1.43 16.92
CA GLU A 146 -2.43 -2.34 16.13
C GLU A 146 -3.55 -1.59 15.39
N GLY A 147 -3.82 -2.03 14.15
CA GLY A 147 -4.88 -1.50 13.30
C GLY A 147 -4.42 -0.45 12.29
N VAL A 148 -5.41 0.18 11.66
CA VAL A 148 -5.22 1.12 10.54
C VAL A 148 -5.71 2.51 10.97
N ALA A 149 -4.85 3.51 10.78
CA ALA A 149 -5.13 4.91 11.07
C ALA A 149 -5.36 5.68 9.76
N VAL A 150 -6.59 6.13 9.51
CA VAL A 150 -6.89 6.98 8.35
C VAL A 150 -6.59 8.44 8.70
N LEU A 151 -5.63 9.04 8.02
CA LEU A 151 -5.24 10.45 8.19
C LEU A 151 -6.05 11.39 7.30
N LYS A 152 -6.44 10.91 6.11
CA LYS A 152 -7.35 11.61 5.20
C LYS A 152 -8.21 10.59 4.48
N LEU A 153 -9.51 10.78 4.57
CA LEU A 153 -10.48 9.92 3.91
C LEU A 153 -10.87 10.53 2.56
N TRP A 154 -10.68 9.79 1.48
CA TRP A 154 -11.40 10.05 0.23
C TRP A 154 -12.81 9.46 0.33
N PRO A 155 -13.88 10.28 0.24
CA PRO A 155 -15.26 9.81 0.36
C PRO A 155 -15.77 9.09 -0.90
N GLY A 156 -14.98 9.05 -1.97
CA GLY A 156 -15.41 8.55 -3.27
C GLY A 156 -15.51 7.02 -3.35
N ALA A 157 -16.61 6.60 -3.98
CA ALA A 157 -16.78 5.40 -4.78
C ALA A 157 -17.48 5.84 -6.07
#